data_AF-A0A940P454-F1
#
_entry.id   AF-A0A940P454-F1
#
_cell.length_a   1.000
_cell.length_b   1.000
_cell.length_c   1.000
_cell.angle_alpha   90.00
_cell.angle_beta   90.00
_cell.angle_gamma   90.00
#
_symmetry.space_group_name_H-M   'P 1'
#
loop_
_entity.id
_entity.type
_entity.pdbx_description
1 polymer ?
#
loop_
_entity_poly.entity_id
_entity_poly.type
_entity_poly.pdbx_seq_one_letter_code
_entity_poly.pdbx_strand_id
1 'polypeptide(L)'
;MNQTLKNQFFQVFSITIIWVTLLLSLFTQSMEPNLLFLWRIIGIAVIAALLFGVLYTSLWSYFTLPATANIIISASLNLVGGLATVWLLSPEMFTRIFPWTLGMLVLSLIGHVLGFYVYAKRLNNRDVAHLNKLLK
;
A
#
# COMPACT_ATOMS: atom_id res chain seq x y z
N MET A 1 -9.47 -18.11 1.48
CA MET A 1 -9.21 -16.70 1.85
C MET A 1 -10.33 -16.22 2.74
N ASN A 2 -10.03 -15.56 3.87
CA ASN A 2 -11.04 -14.96 4.75
C ASN A 2 -11.91 -13.97 3.96
N GLN A 3 -13.22 -13.93 4.21
CA GLN A 3 -14.16 -13.03 3.53
C GLN A 3 -13.74 -11.56 3.65
N THR A 4 -13.16 -11.15 4.78
CA THR A 4 -12.62 -9.79 4.98
C THR A 4 -11.48 -9.49 4.01
N LEU A 5 -10.50 -10.39 3.90
CA LEU A 5 -9.37 -10.23 2.98
C LEU A 5 -9.83 -10.21 1.52
N LYS A 6 -10.83 -11.03 1.18
CA LYS A 6 -11.46 -11.01 -0.16
C LYS A 6 -12.08 -9.65 -0.45
N ASN A 7 -12.89 -9.12 0.47
CA ASN A 7 -13.55 -7.84 0.29
C ASN A 7 -12.53 -6.69 0.18
N GLN A 8 -11.52 -6.67 1.05
CA GLN A 8 -10.47 -5.66 1.02
C GLN A 8 -9.63 -5.73 -0.27
N PHE A 9 -9.30 -6.95 -0.74
CA PHE A 9 -8.65 -7.13 -2.02
C PHE A 9 -9.46 -6.48 -3.15
N PHE A 10 -10.74 -6.81 -3.29
CA PHE A 10 -11.57 -6.26 -4.37
C PHE A 10 -11.80 -4.75 -4.22
N GLN A 11 -11.90 -4.24 -2.99
CA GLN A 11 -12.00 -2.80 -2.74
C GLN A 11 -10.76 -2.05 -3.23
N VAL A 12 -9.57 -2.48 -2.82
CA VAL A 12 -8.31 -1.84 -3.23
C VAL A 12 -8.08 -2.01 -4.73
N PHE A 13 -8.34 -3.20 -5.28
CA PHE A 13 -8.24 -3.48 -6.70
C PHE A 13 -9.08 -2.50 -7.53
N SER A 14 -10.36 -2.36 -7.19
CA SER A 14 -11.31 -1.53 -7.92
C SER A 14 -10.94 -0.05 -7.84
N ILE A 15 -10.61 0.43 -6.64
CA ILE A 15 -10.17 1.83 -6.44
C ILE A 15 -8.89 2.09 -7.23
N THR A 16 -7.94 1.17 -7.23
CA THR A 16 -6.66 1.35 -7.95
C THR A 16 -6.88 1.41 -9.46
N ILE A 17 -7.72 0.54 -10.02
CA ILE A 17 -8.07 0.61 -11.46
C ILE A 17 -8.67 1.98 -11.80
N ILE A 18 -9.67 2.41 -11.03
CA ILE A 18 -10.34 3.70 -11.26
C ILE A 18 -9.35 4.84 -11.17
N TRP A 19 -8.52 4.84 -10.13
CA TRP A 19 -7.56 5.91 -9.86
C TRP A 19 -6.46 6.01 -10.93
N VAL A 20 -5.86 4.87 -11.30
CA VAL A 20 -4.81 4.84 -12.33
C VAL A 20 -5.38 5.24 -13.69
N THR A 21 -6.56 4.73 -14.04
CA THR A 21 -7.24 5.11 -15.30
C THR A 21 -7.57 6.60 -15.33
N LEU A 22 -8.05 7.16 -14.22
CA LEU A 22 -8.32 8.58 -14.09
C LEU A 22 -7.05 9.41 -14.30
N LEU A 23 -5.96 9.08 -13.61
CA LEU A 23 -4.69 9.78 -13.77
C LEU A 23 -4.20 9.75 -15.22
N LEU A 24 -4.24 8.58 -15.86
CA LEU A 24 -3.85 8.44 -17.26
C LEU A 24 -4.75 9.30 -18.17
N SER A 25 -6.06 9.29 -17.97
CA SER A 25 -6.98 10.10 -18.77
C SER A 25 -6.69 11.61 -18.69
N LEU A 26 -6.22 12.09 -17.54
CA LEU A 26 -5.91 13.51 -17.32
C LEU A 26 -4.55 13.90 -17.88
N PHE A 27 -3.54 13.03 -17.77
CA PHE A 27 -2.14 13.37 -18.06
C PHE A 27 -1.61 12.82 -19.38
N THR A 28 -2.30 11.87 -20.03
CA THR A 28 -1.83 11.21 -21.27
C THR A 28 -2.86 11.28 -22.41
N GLN A 29 -3.47 12.46 -22.60
CA GLN A 29 -4.61 12.73 -23.51
C GLN A 29 -4.42 12.28 -24.97
N SER A 30 -3.21 11.96 -25.41
CA SER A 30 -2.88 11.55 -26.79
C SER A 30 -2.32 10.13 -26.93
N MET A 31 -2.31 9.32 -25.86
CA MET A 31 -1.89 7.92 -25.95
C MET A 31 -3.05 7.05 -26.43
N GLU A 32 -2.88 6.37 -27.57
CA GLU A 32 -3.79 5.28 -27.97
C GLU A 32 -3.51 4.04 -27.10
N PRO A 33 -4.46 3.61 -26.25
CA PRO A 33 -4.25 2.46 -25.39
C PRO A 33 -4.27 1.17 -26.22
N ASN A 34 -3.18 0.41 -26.18
CA ASN A 34 -3.16 -0.95 -26.71
C ASN A 34 -3.59 -1.97 -25.63
N LEU A 35 -3.93 -3.20 -26.05
CA LEU A 35 -4.36 -4.25 -25.13
C LEU A 35 -3.29 -4.59 -24.06
N LEU A 36 -2.00 -4.49 -24.42
CA LEU A 36 -0.91 -4.73 -23.48
C LEU A 36 -0.89 -3.70 -22.34
N PHE A 37 -1.26 -2.45 -22.63
CA PHE A 37 -1.34 -1.38 -21.64
C PHE A 37 -2.45 -1.63 -20.62
N LEU A 38 -3.59 -2.17 -21.04
CA LEU A 38 -4.66 -2.57 -20.11
C LEU A 38 -4.18 -3.67 -19.14
N TRP A 39 -3.42 -4.66 -19.62
CA TRP A 39 -2.83 -5.69 -18.77
C TRP A 39 -1.83 -5.12 -17.76
N ARG A 40 -1.08 -4.07 -18.11
CA ARG A 40 -0.20 -3.37 -17.17
C ARG A 40 -0.99 -2.69 -16.07
N ILE A 41 -2.09 -2.01 -16.39
CA ILE A 41 -2.99 -1.38 -15.39
C ILE A 41 -3.59 -2.43 -14.46
N ILE A 42 -4.08 -3.56 -15.02
CA ILE A 42 -4.58 -4.68 -14.22
C ILE A 42 -3.48 -5.21 -13.29
N GLY A 43 -2.26 -5.39 -13.79
CA GLY A 43 -1.11 -5.81 -12.99
C GLY A 43 -0.81 -4.87 -11.82
N ILE A 44 -0.83 -3.55 -12.06
CA ILE A 44 -0.68 -2.53 -11.02
C ILE A 44 -1.77 -2.65 -9.95
N ALA A 45 -3.03 -2.80 -10.38
CA ALA A 45 -4.15 -2.96 -9.47
C ALA A 45 -4.08 -4.25 -8.64
N VAL A 46 -3.61 -5.35 -9.23
CA VAL A 46 -3.36 -6.61 -8.50
C VAL A 46 -2.26 -6.43 -7.46
N ILE A 47 -1.14 -5.79 -7.82
CA ILE A 47 -0.05 -5.52 -6.87
C ILE A 47 -0.55 -4.69 -5.70
N ALA A 48 -1.26 -3.60 -5.97
CA ALA A 48 -1.83 -2.74 -4.94
C ALA A 48 -2.82 -3.50 -4.04
N ALA A 49 -3.71 -4.31 -4.63
CA ALA A 49 -4.69 -5.10 -3.91
C ALA A 49 -4.05 -6.18 -3.03
N LEU A 50 -2.99 -6.84 -3.51
CA LEU A 50 -2.23 -7.79 -2.72
C LEU A 50 -1.48 -7.10 -1.58
N LEU A 51 -0.81 -5.99 -1.85
CA LEU A 51 -0.10 -5.24 -0.82
C LEU A 51 -1.07 -4.71 0.25
N PHE A 52 -1.95 -3.79 -0.12
CA PHE A 52 -2.74 -3.05 0.86
C PHE A 52 -4.00 -3.79 1.31
N GLY A 53 -4.58 -4.62 0.44
CA GLY A 53 -5.81 -5.36 0.76
C GLY A 53 -5.56 -6.70 1.46
N VAL A 54 -4.40 -7.33 1.25
CA VAL A 54 -4.11 -8.66 1.79
C VAL A 54 -2.93 -8.65 2.74
N LEU A 55 -1.73 -8.27 2.28
CA LEU A 55 -0.49 -8.42 3.05
C LEU A 55 -0.44 -7.47 4.23
N TYR A 56 -0.79 -6.20 4.04
CA TYR A 56 -0.86 -5.22 5.13
C TYR A 56 -1.89 -5.64 6.19
N THR A 57 -3.10 -6.00 5.78
CA THR A 57 -4.12 -6.49 6.71
C THR A 57 -3.65 -7.76 7.44
N SER A 58 -2.98 -8.67 6.74
CA SER A 58 -2.44 -9.89 7.34
C SER A 58 -1.37 -9.59 8.40
N LEU A 59 -0.39 -8.75 8.08
CA LEU A 59 0.68 -8.33 8.98
C LEU A 59 0.15 -7.67 10.25
N TRP A 60 -0.82 -6.76 10.10
CA TRP A 60 -1.26 -5.91 11.20
C TRP A 60 -2.47 -6.45 11.98
N SER A 61 -3.28 -7.33 11.40
CA SER A 61 -4.51 -7.83 12.04
C SER A 61 -4.53 -9.31 12.34
N TYR A 62 -3.69 -10.12 11.69
CA TYR A 62 -3.70 -11.58 11.84
C TYR A 62 -2.39 -12.14 12.38
N PHE A 63 -1.25 -11.51 12.09
CA PHE A 63 0.04 -11.94 12.60
C PHE A 63 0.35 -11.35 13.97
N THR A 64 1.00 -12.14 14.82
CA THR A 64 1.43 -11.78 16.18
C THR A 64 2.87 -11.28 16.23
N LEU A 65 3.37 -10.74 15.10
CA LEU A 65 4.74 -10.24 14.98
C LEU A 65 4.95 -8.97 15.81
N PRO A 66 6.17 -8.74 16.34
CA PRO A 66 6.49 -7.48 16.99
C PRO A 66 6.37 -6.32 16.00
N ALA A 67 5.99 -5.13 16.49
CA ALA A 67 5.75 -3.95 15.67
C ALA A 67 6.95 -3.60 14.75
N THR A 68 8.17 -3.76 15.25
CA THR A 68 9.39 -3.53 14.47
C THR A 68 9.48 -4.46 13.25
N ALA A 69 9.13 -5.74 13.40
CA ALA A 69 9.13 -6.68 12.28
C ALA A 69 8.04 -6.32 11.25
N ASN A 70 6.84 -5.97 11.72
CA ASN A 70 5.76 -5.52 10.83
C ASN A 70 6.17 -4.27 10.03
N ILE A 71 6.80 -3.29 10.67
CA ILE A 71 7.29 -2.07 10.01
C ILE A 71 8.32 -2.40 8.92
N ILE A 72 9.32 -3.23 9.23
CA ILE A 72 10.38 -3.59 8.28
C ILE A 72 9.79 -4.35 7.09
N ILE A 73 8.92 -5.32 7.35
CA ILE A 73 8.30 -6.13 6.28
C ILE A 73 7.38 -5.25 5.43
N SER A 74 6.51 -4.44 6.03
CA SER A 74 5.64 -3.51 5.31
C SER A 74 6.44 -2.54 4.44
N ALA A 75 7.49 -1.90 4.97
CA ALA A 75 8.33 -0.98 4.21
C ALA A 75 9.02 -1.67 3.02
N SER A 76 9.53 -2.89 3.23
CA SER A 76 10.19 -3.68 2.18
C SER A 76 9.21 -4.07 1.07
N LEU A 77 8.04 -4.59 1.44
CA LEU A 77 6.99 -4.97 0.49
C LEU A 77 6.46 -3.75 -0.28
N ASN A 78 6.29 -2.62 0.40
CA ASN A 78 5.86 -1.37 -0.22
C ASN A 78 6.88 -0.86 -1.23
N LEU A 79 8.18 -0.93 -0.92
CA LEU A 79 9.23 -0.56 -1.86
C LEU A 79 9.20 -1.48 -3.09
N VAL A 80 9.18 -2.80 -2.89
CA VAL A 80 9.20 -3.77 -3.99
C VAL A 80 7.97 -3.62 -4.88
N GLY A 81 6.77 -3.54 -4.30
CA GLY A 81 5.55 -3.39 -5.10
C GLY A 81 5.41 -2.00 -5.73
N GLY A 82 5.93 -0.95 -5.09
CA GLY A 82 6.03 0.38 -5.70
C GLY A 82 6.95 0.39 -6.92
N LEU A 83 8.14 -0.22 -6.82
CA LEU A 83 9.06 -0.38 -7.95
C LEU A 83 8.46 -1.23 -9.07
N ALA A 84 7.80 -2.34 -8.73
CA ALA A 84 7.12 -3.18 -9.71
C ALA A 84 5.97 -2.44 -10.42
N THR A 85 5.23 -1.61 -9.68
CA THR A 85 4.19 -0.74 -10.23
C THR A 85 4.76 0.26 -11.23
N VAL A 86 5.84 0.95 -10.86
CA VAL A 86 6.51 1.91 -11.76
C VAL A 86 7.05 1.20 -13.00
N TRP A 87 7.64 0.01 -12.85
CA TRP A 87 8.14 -0.78 -13.97
C TRP A 87 7.02 -1.21 -14.93
N LEU A 88 5.87 -1.65 -14.41
CA LEU A 88 4.69 -1.96 -15.23
C LEU A 88 4.16 -0.73 -15.96
N LEU A 89 4.21 0.44 -15.33
CA LEU A 89 3.75 1.68 -15.92
C LEU A 89 4.68 2.18 -17.04
N SER A 90 5.98 2.32 -16.73
CA SER A 90 7.01 2.76 -17.68
C SER A 90 8.40 2.27 -17.23
N PRO A 91 9.06 1.41 -18.03
CA PRO A 91 10.45 1.02 -17.81
C PRO A 91 11.41 2.22 -17.76
N GLU A 92 11.15 3.27 -18.55
CA GLU A 92 11.94 4.50 -18.57
C GLU A 92 11.86 5.22 -17.21
N MET A 93 10.67 5.36 -16.65
CA MET A 93 10.49 5.92 -15.30
C MET A 93 11.19 5.06 -14.24
N PHE A 94 11.09 3.74 -14.36
CA PHE A 94 11.74 2.81 -13.45
C PHE A 94 13.26 3.04 -13.41
N THR A 95 13.92 3.13 -14.57
CA THR A 95 15.38 3.36 -14.63
C THR A 95 15.82 4.68 -13.99
N ARG A 96 14.96 5.71 -14.01
CA ARG A 96 15.24 7.00 -13.35
C ARG A 96 15.08 6.95 -11.84
N ILE A 97 14.12 6.16 -11.35
CA ILE A 97 13.76 6.09 -9.93
C ILE A 97 14.57 5.02 -9.19
N PHE A 98 14.99 3.95 -9.87
CA PHE A 98 15.72 2.82 -9.29
C PHE A 98 17.00 3.21 -8.51
N PRO A 99 17.84 4.18 -8.94
CA PRO A 99 19.01 4.61 -8.16
C PRO A 99 18.65 5.17 -6.78
N TRP A 100 17.42 5.68 -6.60
CA TRP A 100 16.93 6.27 -5.35
C TRP A 100 16.30 5.25 -4.40
N THR A 101 16.42 3.94 -4.70
CA THR A 101 15.83 2.84 -3.92
C THR A 101 16.16 2.91 -2.44
N LEU A 102 17.41 3.19 -2.08
CA LEU A 102 17.81 3.32 -0.69
C LEU A 102 17.11 4.51 0.00
N GLY A 103 17.03 5.67 -0.68
CA GLY A 103 16.32 6.83 -0.17
C GLY A 103 14.83 6.58 0.01
N MET A 104 14.20 5.89 -0.94
CA MET A 104 12.80 5.47 -0.86
C MET A 104 12.57 4.49 0.31
N LEU A 105 13.50 3.56 0.57
CA LEU A 105 13.41 2.65 1.70
C LEU A 105 13.44 3.40 3.04
N VAL A 106 14.41 4.30 3.20
CA VAL A 106 14.55 5.12 4.42
C VAL A 106 13.29 5.96 4.64
N LEU A 107 12.82 6.65 3.59
CA LEU A 107 11.60 7.44 3.67
C LEU A 107 10.38 6.57 4.02
N SER A 108 10.29 5.38 3.43
CA SER A 108 9.22 4.44 3.73
C SER A 108 9.26 3.98 5.19
N LEU A 109 10.44 3.66 5.72
CA LEU A 109 10.60 3.28 7.13
C LEU A 109 10.17 4.41 8.07
N ILE A 110 10.59 5.65 7.80
CA ILE A 110 10.17 6.82 8.59
C ILE A 110 8.65 6.96 8.56
N GLY A 111 8.03 6.86 7.37
CA GLY A 111 6.58 6.93 7.22
C GLY A 111 5.84 5.85 8.03
N HIS A 112 6.33 4.61 8.00
CA HIS A 112 5.73 3.51 8.77
C HIS A 112 5.90 3.70 10.28
N VAL A 113 7.06 4.16 10.75
CA VAL A 113 7.30 4.46 12.17
C VAL A 113 6.37 5.57 12.65
N LEU A 114 6.24 6.66 11.89
CA LEU A 114 5.34 7.76 12.22
C LEU A 114 3.87 7.30 12.22
N GLY A 115 3.46 6.55 11.21
CA GLY A 115 2.11 5.98 11.12
C GLY A 115 1.80 5.09 12.33
N PHE A 116 2.73 4.20 12.70
CA PHE A 116 2.60 3.35 13.88
C PHE A 116 2.48 4.19 15.17
N TYR A 117 3.33 5.19 15.35
CA TYR A 117 3.29 6.04 16.55
C TYR A 117 1.95 6.78 16.69
N VAL A 118 1.46 7.37 15.60
CA VAL A 118 0.15 8.05 15.58
C VAL A 118 -0.98 7.07 15.88
N TYR A 119 -0.95 5.87 15.30
CA TYR A 119 -1.94 4.84 15.55
C TYR A 119 -1.94 4.37 17.01
N ALA A 120 -0.76 4.03 17.54
CA ALA A 120 -0.58 3.59 18.92
C ALA A 120 -1.06 4.65 19.93
N LYS A 121 -0.74 5.92 19.68
CA LYS A 121 -1.22 7.04 20.50
C LYS A 121 -2.75 7.14 20.51
N ARG A 122 -3.39 6.96 19.35
CA ARG A 122 -4.86 6.97 19.26
C ARG A 122 -5.49 5.79 19.99
N LEU A 123 -4.90 4.59 19.87
CA LEU A 123 -5.39 3.40 20.56
C LEU A 123 -5.33 3.58 22.07
N ASN A 124 -4.16 4.00 22.59
CA ASN A 124 -3.97 4.26 24.01
C ASN A 124 -4.99 5.27 24.57
N ASN A 125 -5.25 6.36 23.84
CA ASN A 125 -6.24 7.35 24.27
C ASN A 125 -7.68 6.77 24.32
N ARG A 126 -8.02 5.86 23.41
CA ARG A 126 -9.33 5.19 23.41
C ARG A 126 -9.46 4.23 24.58
N ASP A 127 -8.40 3.49 24.87
CA ASP A 127 -8.40 2.51 25.98
C ASP A 127 -8.49 3.22 27.32
N VAL A 128 -7.74 4.31 27.52
CA VAL A 128 -7.86 5.17 28.71
C VAL A 128 -9.27 5.73 28.86
N ALA A 129 -9.89 6.23 27.78
CA ALA A 129 -11.25 6.75 27.83
C ALA A 129 -12.28 5.66 28.15
N HIS A 130 -12.08 4.44 27.65
CA HIS A 130 -12.94 3.29 27.94
C HIS A 130 -12.82 2.86 29.40
N LEU A 131 -11.60 2.74 29.92
CA LEU A 131 -11.35 2.40 31.33
C LEU A 131 -11.94 3.45 32.28
N ASN A 132 -11.77 4.75 31.97
CA ASN A 132 -12.35 5.83 32.77
C ASN A 132 -13.88 5.83 32.79
N LYS A 133 -14.54 5.28 31.76
CA LYS A 133 -16.00 5.09 31.75
C LYS A 133 -16.45 3.91 32.61
N LEU A 134 -15.65 2.86 32.71
CA LEU A 134 -15.96 1.70 33.56
C LEU A 134 -15.75 1.98 35.06
N LEU A 135 -14.92 2.98 35.38
CA LEU A 135 -14.60 3.40 36.75
C LEU A 135 -15.53 4.51 37.29
N LYS A 136 -16.44 5.04 36.47
CA LYS A 136 -17.45 6.06 36.85
C LYS A 136 -18.83 5.44 36.91
#